data_AF-A0A822D4U6-F1
#
_entry.id   AF-A0A822D4U6-F1
#
_cell.length_a   1.000
_cell.length_b   1.000
_cell.length_c   1.000
_cell.angle_alpha   90.00
_cell.angle_beta   90.00
_cell.angle_gamma   90.00
#
_symmetry.space_group_name_H-M   'P 1'
#
loop_
_entity.id
_entity.type
_entity.pdbx_description
1 polymer ?
#
loop_
_entity_poly.entity_id
_entity_poly.type
_entity_poly.pdbx_seq_one_letter_code
_entity_poly.pdbx_strand_id
1 'polypeptide(L)'
;MKNMSISDQVVNFYPVHKKGPNYLKYCTGWLSDEEKPRSMRDCIWQYTSGPNWYCTEVNMALASDSPKLKSYGPYIRQLKYSIGMSQMKFLGVVFRGADMSPSEIQAYETKNIFFIPSFTSTSKSMPFKDKNTLFHIDITPEWSKFCMEIRPEHT
;
A
#
# COMPACT_ATOMS: atom_id res chain seq x y z
N MET A 1 4.07 18.69 2.23
CA MET A 1 3.27 17.78 3.09
C MET A 1 4.21 16.74 3.65
N LYS A 2 4.20 16.52 4.97
CA LYS A 2 5.08 15.56 5.63
C LYS A 2 4.40 14.19 5.59
N ASN A 3 4.93 13.26 4.81
CA ASN A 3 4.45 11.88 4.64
C ASN A 3 5.18 10.88 5.55
N MET A 4 6.36 11.25 6.04
CA MET A 4 7.15 10.46 6.98
C MET A 4 7.95 11.38 7.91
N SER A 5 8.21 10.93 9.14
CA SER A 5 9.18 11.58 10.03
C SER A 5 9.97 10.59 10.86
N ILE A 6 11.18 10.99 11.25
CA ILE A 6 12.00 10.24 12.20
C ILE A 6 12.09 11.07 13.47
N SER A 7 11.66 10.50 14.60
CA SER A 7 11.75 11.11 15.95
C SER A 7 12.22 10.05 16.92
N ASP A 8 13.32 10.29 17.64
CA ASP A 8 13.82 9.37 18.69
C ASP A 8 13.91 7.90 18.24
N GLN A 9 14.44 7.67 17.04
CA GLN A 9 14.55 6.35 16.37
C GLN A 9 13.20 5.72 15.96
N VAL A 10 12.08 6.40 16.16
CA VAL A 10 10.76 6.00 15.66
C VAL A 10 10.53 6.59 14.28
N VAL A 11 10.22 5.73 13.31
CA VAL A 11 9.75 6.14 11.99
C VAL A 11 8.23 6.23 12.02
N ASN A 12 7.73 7.42 11.73
CA ASN A 12 6.31 7.75 11.70
C ASN A 12 5.85 7.85 10.25
N PHE A 13 4.69 7.28 9.94
CA PHE A 13 4.05 7.29 8.63
C PHE A 13 2.70 8.00 8.70
N TYR A 14 2.61 9.14 8.02
CA TYR A 14 1.42 9.97 8.05
C TYR A 14 0.49 9.67 6.88
N PRO A 15 -0.84 9.80 7.08
CA PRO A 15 -1.78 9.77 5.98
C PRO A 15 -1.55 10.97 5.05
N VAL A 16 -1.70 10.77 3.75
CA VAL A 16 -1.54 11.84 2.76
C VAL A 16 -2.86 12.19 2.10
N HIS A 17 -3.07 13.46 1.78
CA HIS A 17 -4.26 13.94 1.06
C HIS A 17 -4.17 13.82 -0.45
N LYS A 18 -2.95 13.78 -0.96
CA LYS A 18 -2.64 13.70 -2.38
C LYS A 18 -1.48 12.74 -2.56
N LYS A 19 -1.47 12.07 -3.69
CA LYS A 19 -0.37 11.18 -4.08
C LYS A 19 0.89 11.98 -4.32
N GLY A 20 2.03 11.41 -3.92
CA GLY A 20 3.32 12.04 -4.10
C GLY A 20 3.73 12.14 -5.58
N PRO A 21 4.52 13.16 -5.96
CA PRO A 21 4.98 13.33 -7.33
C PRO A 21 5.81 12.15 -7.86
N ASN A 22 6.65 11.51 -7.03
CA ASN A 22 7.45 10.37 -7.49
C ASN A 22 6.56 9.13 -7.71
N TYR A 23 5.60 8.89 -6.82
CA TYR A 23 4.57 7.87 -7.02
C TYR A 23 3.84 8.08 -8.34
N LEU A 24 3.31 9.29 -8.56
CA LEU A 24 2.56 9.62 -9.77
C LEU A 24 3.42 9.40 -11.03
N LYS A 25 4.69 9.79 -10.98
CA LYS A 25 5.60 9.67 -12.13
C LYS A 25 6.03 8.24 -12.44
N TYR A 26 6.27 7.40 -11.44
CA TYR A 26 6.94 6.09 -11.65
C TYR A 26 6.07 4.86 -11.34
N CYS A 27 5.00 5.02 -10.56
CA CYS A 27 4.20 3.90 -10.01
C CYS A 27 2.77 3.83 -10.56
N THR A 28 2.43 4.71 -11.52
CA THR A 28 1.12 4.76 -12.18
C THR A 28 1.22 4.43 -13.67
N GLY A 29 0.07 4.29 -14.34
CA GLY A 29 -0.01 3.95 -15.76
C GLY A 29 -0.20 2.46 -16.04
N TRP A 30 -0.68 2.18 -17.25
CA TRP A 30 -0.93 0.83 -17.78
C TRP A 30 0.38 0.11 -18.05
N LEU A 31 0.44 -1.19 -17.77
CA LEU A 31 1.53 -2.04 -18.21
C LEU A 31 1.30 -2.41 -19.67
N SER A 32 2.32 -2.26 -20.53
CA SER A 32 2.33 -2.95 -21.82
C SER A 32 2.39 -4.47 -21.62
N ASP A 33 2.12 -5.24 -22.67
CA ASP A 33 2.16 -6.71 -22.59
C ASP A 33 3.53 -7.23 -22.15
N GLU A 34 4.61 -6.56 -22.56
CA GLU A 34 5.98 -6.90 -22.19
C GLU A 34 6.32 -6.52 -20.75
N GLU A 35 5.65 -5.51 -20.20
CA GLU A 35 5.83 -5.07 -18.81
C GLU A 35 5.04 -5.91 -17.81
N LYS A 36 4.06 -6.70 -18.26
CA LYS A 36 3.25 -7.56 -17.38
C LYS A 36 4.13 -8.60 -16.68
N PRO A 37 3.80 -8.97 -15.43
CA PRO A 37 4.55 -9.99 -14.72
C PRO A 37 4.37 -11.34 -15.42
N ARG A 38 5.49 -12.04 -15.69
CA ARG A 38 5.47 -13.41 -16.26
C ARG A 38 4.66 -14.39 -15.41
N SER A 39 4.65 -14.16 -14.09
CA SER A 39 3.90 -14.93 -13.11
C SER A 39 3.37 -13.97 -12.05
N MET A 40 2.04 -13.82 -11.98
CA MET A 40 1.39 -13.01 -10.95
C MET A 40 1.67 -13.56 -9.55
N ARG A 41 1.73 -14.90 -9.42
CA ARG A 41 2.06 -15.56 -8.15
C ARG A 41 3.45 -15.18 -7.68
N ASP A 42 4.45 -15.23 -8.56
CA ASP A 42 5.83 -14.93 -8.17
C ASP A 42 6.00 -13.44 -7.87
N CYS A 43 5.30 -12.57 -8.60
CA CYS A 43 5.28 -11.14 -8.33
C CYS A 43 4.73 -10.84 -6.91
N ILE A 44 3.61 -11.46 -6.52
CA ILE A 44 3.05 -11.34 -5.17
C ILE A 44 3.97 -11.98 -4.14
N TRP A 45 4.53 -13.16 -4.43
CA TRP A 45 5.40 -13.88 -3.51
C TRP A 45 6.69 -13.12 -3.22
N GLN A 46 7.28 -12.45 -4.21
CA GLN A 46 8.43 -11.57 -4.02
C GLN A 46 8.11 -10.44 -3.01
N TYR A 47 6.89 -9.92 -3.01
CA TYR A 47 6.47 -8.92 -2.04
C TYR A 47 6.33 -9.52 -0.64
N THR A 48 5.55 -10.60 -0.52
CA THR A 48 5.15 -11.14 0.80
C THR A 48 6.22 -11.99 1.47
N SER A 49 7.14 -12.56 0.69
CA SER A 49 8.06 -13.62 1.11
C SER A 49 9.45 -13.50 0.49
N GLY A 50 9.73 -12.39 -0.21
CA GLY A 50 11.04 -12.12 -0.76
C GLY A 50 12.11 -11.98 0.33
N PRO A 51 13.39 -12.29 0.00
CA PRO A 51 14.50 -12.15 0.94
C PRO A 51 14.68 -10.69 1.36
N ASN A 52 15.38 -10.47 2.48
CA ASN A 52 15.79 -9.15 2.97
C ASN A 52 14.63 -8.15 3.17
N TRP A 53 13.44 -8.64 3.52
CA TRP A 53 12.30 -7.78 3.83
C TRP A 53 11.93 -6.86 2.66
N TYR A 54 11.88 -7.40 1.44
CA TYR A 54 11.63 -6.63 0.22
C TYR A 54 10.36 -5.76 0.29
N CYS A 55 9.29 -6.25 0.93
CA CYS A 55 8.10 -5.45 1.21
C CYS A 55 8.39 -4.18 2.02
N THR A 56 9.31 -4.25 2.99
CA THR A 56 9.74 -3.10 3.80
C THR A 56 10.41 -2.07 2.92
N GLU A 57 11.35 -2.45 2.05
CA GLU A 57 12.02 -1.49 1.16
C GLU A 57 11.04 -0.78 0.22
N VAL A 58 10.15 -1.55 -0.40
CA VAL A 58 9.12 -1.03 -1.30
C VAL A 58 8.17 -0.09 -0.55
N ASN A 59 7.68 -0.50 0.61
CA ASN A 59 6.77 0.32 1.43
C ASN A 59 7.46 1.57 1.99
N MET A 60 8.73 1.51 2.35
CA MET A 60 9.50 2.68 2.79
C MET A 60 9.69 3.69 1.66
N ALA A 61 10.05 3.22 0.46
CA ALA A 61 10.16 4.08 -0.71
C ALA A 61 8.82 4.74 -1.06
N LEU A 62 7.74 3.97 -0.99
CA LEU A 62 6.37 4.43 -1.20
C LEU A 62 5.95 5.47 -0.16
N ALA A 63 6.13 5.16 1.12
CA ALA A 63 5.68 6.02 2.21
C ALA A 63 6.44 7.35 2.28
N SER A 64 7.73 7.34 1.91
CA SER A 64 8.55 8.54 1.81
C SER A 64 8.46 9.28 0.48
N ASP A 65 7.70 8.77 -0.51
CA ASP A 65 7.72 9.25 -1.90
C ASP A 65 9.16 9.38 -2.44
N SER A 66 9.99 8.39 -2.15
CA SER A 66 11.44 8.42 -2.38
C SER A 66 11.79 8.49 -3.88
N PRO A 67 12.93 9.11 -4.24
CA PRO A 67 13.52 8.96 -5.58
C PRO A 67 13.79 7.50 -5.97
N LYS A 68 13.95 6.58 -4.99
CA LYS A 68 14.06 5.13 -5.23
C LYS A 68 12.83 4.53 -5.94
N LEU A 69 11.68 5.22 -5.92
CA LEU A 69 10.51 4.82 -6.69
C LEU A 69 10.77 4.78 -8.20
N LYS A 70 11.81 5.46 -8.71
CA LYS A 70 12.25 5.27 -10.10
C LYS A 70 12.67 3.81 -10.38
N SER A 71 13.32 3.16 -9.42
CA SER A 71 13.78 1.78 -9.54
C SER A 71 12.71 0.76 -9.17
N TYR A 72 11.93 1.02 -8.11
CA TYR A 72 10.85 0.11 -7.69
C TYR A 72 9.57 0.26 -8.52
N GLY A 73 9.40 1.37 -9.24
CA GLY A 73 8.18 1.72 -9.97
C GLY A 73 7.65 0.62 -10.91
N PRO A 74 8.49 0.03 -11.78
CA PRO A 74 8.07 -1.08 -12.62
C PRO A 74 7.51 -2.27 -11.83
N TYR A 75 8.21 -2.68 -10.76
CA TYR A 75 7.74 -3.75 -9.89
C TYR A 75 6.44 -3.38 -9.16
N ILE A 76 6.32 -2.15 -8.64
CA ILE A 76 5.11 -1.67 -7.97
C ILE A 76 3.91 -1.71 -8.92
N ARG A 77 4.09 -1.33 -10.20
CA ARG A 77 3.04 -1.43 -11.23
C ARG A 77 2.65 -2.88 -11.49
N GLN A 78 3.63 -3.79 -11.62
CA GLN A 78 3.39 -5.23 -11.78
C GLN A 78 2.67 -5.85 -10.58
N LEU A 79 3.02 -5.43 -9.36
CA LEU A 79 2.40 -5.92 -8.14
C LEU A 79 0.95 -5.43 -8.04
N LYS A 80 0.70 -4.13 -8.28
CA LYS A 80 -0.67 -3.59 -8.38
C LYS A 80 -1.48 -4.38 -9.41
N TYR A 81 -0.89 -4.70 -10.58
CA TYR A 81 -1.56 -5.46 -11.62
C TYR A 81 -1.89 -6.88 -11.18
N SER A 82 -0.93 -7.57 -10.55
CA SER A 82 -1.10 -8.95 -10.05
C SER A 82 -2.21 -9.03 -8.99
N ILE A 83 -2.29 -8.05 -8.10
CA ILE A 83 -3.37 -7.94 -7.11
C ILE A 83 -4.70 -7.62 -7.81
N GLY A 84 -4.68 -6.69 -8.77
CA GLY A 84 -5.79 -6.27 -9.63
C GLY A 84 -6.51 -7.40 -10.35
N MET A 85 -5.70 -8.27 -10.95
CA MET A 85 -6.15 -9.39 -11.77
C MET A 85 -6.36 -10.67 -10.98
N SER A 86 -6.04 -10.68 -9.69
CA SER A 86 -6.25 -11.85 -8.84
C SER A 86 -7.73 -12.20 -8.75
N GLN A 87 -8.04 -13.49 -8.90
CA GLN A 87 -9.39 -14.01 -8.66
C GLN A 87 -9.77 -13.96 -7.18
N MET A 88 -8.78 -13.81 -6.28
CA MET A 88 -9.01 -13.69 -4.85
C MET A 88 -9.51 -12.29 -4.50
N LYS A 89 -10.81 -12.08 -4.65
CA LYS A 89 -11.50 -10.89 -4.15
C LYS A 89 -12.02 -11.17 -2.75
N PHE A 90 -11.73 -10.27 -1.81
CA PHE A 90 -12.33 -10.30 -0.48
C PHE A 90 -13.27 -9.12 -0.32
N LEU A 91 -14.46 -9.39 0.21
CA LEU A 91 -15.44 -8.38 0.61
C LEU A 91 -15.72 -8.55 2.10
N GLY A 92 -15.93 -7.43 2.78
CA GLY A 92 -16.19 -7.37 4.21
C GLY A 92 -15.03 -6.78 5.00
N VAL A 93 -15.06 -7.01 6.31
CA VAL A 93 -14.14 -6.36 7.25
C VAL A 93 -12.82 -7.10 7.33
N VAL A 94 -11.73 -6.32 7.24
CA VAL A 94 -10.37 -6.76 7.55
C VAL A 94 -9.76 -5.85 8.60
N PHE A 95 -8.70 -6.34 9.22
CA PHE A 95 -8.07 -5.73 10.36
C PHE A 95 -6.57 -5.53 10.11
N ARG A 96 -6.01 -4.46 10.65
CA ARG A 96 -4.56 -4.22 10.69
C ARG A 96 -4.16 -3.67 12.05
N GLY A 97 -3.26 -4.35 12.73
CA GLY A 97 -2.61 -3.84 13.94
C GLY A 97 -1.36 -3.07 13.55
N ALA A 98 -1.13 -1.92 14.17
CA ALA A 98 0.06 -1.11 13.98
C ALA A 98 0.47 -0.47 15.32
N ASP A 99 1.78 -0.30 15.50
CA ASP A 99 2.30 0.59 16.53
C ASP A 99 2.44 1.96 15.90
N MET A 100 1.70 2.93 16.43
CA MET A 100 1.68 4.30 15.92
C MET A 100 1.98 5.27 17.06
N SER A 101 2.72 6.33 16.76
CA SER A 101 2.93 7.41 17.70
C SER A 101 1.63 8.21 17.90
N PRO A 102 1.51 8.96 19.01
CA PRO A 102 0.40 9.88 19.22
C PRO A 102 0.22 10.87 18.05
N SER A 103 1.31 11.33 17.43
CA SER A 103 1.24 12.25 16.29
C SER A 103 0.72 11.59 15.01
N GLU A 104 1.00 10.30 14.80
CA GLU A 104 0.42 9.56 13.68
C GLU A 104 -1.08 9.39 13.90
N ILE A 105 -1.49 8.94 15.10
CA ILE A 105 -2.90 8.75 15.46
C ILE A 105 -3.70 10.04 15.21
N GLN A 106 -3.23 11.18 15.75
CA GLN A 106 -3.87 12.48 15.55
C GLN A 106 -3.96 12.86 14.06
N ALA A 107 -2.94 12.53 13.26
CA ALA A 107 -2.96 12.80 11.84
C ALA A 107 -4.00 11.97 11.09
N TYR A 108 -4.33 10.76 11.53
CA TYR A 108 -5.42 9.95 10.97
C TYR A 108 -6.81 10.41 11.43
N GLU A 109 -6.98 10.77 12.71
CA GLU A 109 -8.27 11.20 13.27
C GLU A 109 -8.81 12.49 12.65
N THR A 110 -7.93 13.37 12.18
CA THR A 110 -8.31 14.66 11.59
C THR A 110 -8.73 14.57 10.10
N LYS A 111 -8.86 13.36 9.54
CA LYS A 111 -8.98 13.14 8.09
C LYS A 111 -10.20 12.28 7.77
N ASN A 112 -11.18 12.88 7.09
CA ASN A 112 -12.33 12.12 6.56
C ASN A 112 -11.94 11.24 5.37
N ILE A 113 -11.00 11.70 4.53
CA ILE A 113 -10.48 10.96 3.37
C ILE A 113 -8.96 11.13 3.32
N PHE A 114 -8.25 10.02 3.20
CA PHE A 114 -6.80 9.99 3.10
C PHE A 114 -6.33 8.81 2.26
N PHE A 115 -5.05 8.86 1.86
CA PHE A 115 -4.33 7.75 1.27
C PHE A 115 -3.26 7.27 2.23
N ILE A 116 -3.13 5.94 2.36
CA ILE A 116 -1.94 5.32 2.92
C ILE A 116 -0.96 5.15 1.75
N PRO A 117 0.20 5.82 1.77
CA PRO A 117 1.10 5.88 0.62
C PRO A 117 1.82 4.57 0.31
N SER A 118 1.60 3.50 1.09
CA SER A 118 2.19 2.16 0.96
C SER A 118 1.13 1.07 0.78
N PHE A 119 1.55 -0.16 0.43
CA PHE A 119 0.62 -1.29 0.42
C PHE A 119 0.19 -1.62 1.85
N THR A 120 -1.12 -1.78 2.04
CA THR A 120 -1.71 -2.02 3.37
C THR A 120 -2.02 -3.51 3.54
N SER A 121 -1.12 -4.23 4.20
CA SER A 121 -1.37 -5.62 4.60
C SER A 121 -2.39 -5.69 5.73
N THR A 122 -3.34 -6.61 5.62
CA THR A 122 -4.47 -6.81 6.54
C THR A 122 -4.73 -8.30 6.78
N SER A 123 -5.55 -8.63 7.78
CA SER A 123 -6.02 -9.97 8.10
C SER A 123 -7.54 -10.01 8.25
N LYS A 124 -8.15 -11.17 7.96
CA LYS A 124 -9.57 -11.43 8.25
C LYS A 124 -9.82 -11.67 9.74
N SER A 125 -8.81 -12.13 10.46
CA SER A 125 -8.84 -12.30 11.91
C SER A 125 -8.28 -11.06 12.60
N MET A 126 -8.79 -10.77 13.79
CA MET A 126 -8.28 -9.68 14.62
C MET A 126 -6.78 -9.90 14.90
N PRO A 127 -5.90 -8.95 14.54
CA PRO A 127 -4.47 -9.10 14.62
C PRO A 127 -3.99 -9.05 16.08
N PHE A 128 -2.72 -9.41 16.26
CA PHE A 128 -2.01 -9.53 17.54
C PHE A 128 -2.36 -8.42 18.54
N LYS A 129 -2.68 -8.82 19.78
CA LYS A 129 -3.08 -7.94 20.90
C LYS A 129 -1.97 -6.96 21.35
N ASP A 130 -0.78 -7.08 20.80
CA ASP A 130 0.42 -6.37 21.23
C ASP A 130 0.63 -5.05 20.47
N LYS A 131 -0.37 -4.57 19.73
CA LYS A 131 -0.34 -3.32 18.97
C LYS A 131 -1.15 -2.23 19.65
N ASN A 132 -0.63 -1.00 19.66
CA ASN A 132 -1.32 0.11 20.30
C ASN A 132 -2.48 0.70 19.47
N THR A 133 -2.55 0.38 18.16
CA THR A 133 -3.59 0.88 17.25
C THR A 133 -4.14 -0.25 16.38
N LEU A 134 -5.46 -0.26 16.21
CA LEU A 134 -6.18 -1.21 15.38
C LEU A 134 -6.99 -0.47 14.30
N PHE A 135 -6.70 -0.77 13.04
CA PHE A 135 -7.52 -0.36 11.90
C PHE A 135 -8.62 -1.41 11.69
N HIS A 136 -9.88 -0.96 11.69
CA HIS A 136 -11.02 -1.68 11.12
C HIS A 136 -11.24 -1.14 9.71
N ILE A 137 -11.07 -2.00 8.70
CA ILE A 137 -11.15 -1.60 7.29
C ILE A 137 -12.29 -2.38 6.65
N ASP A 138 -13.33 -1.66 6.25
CA ASP A 138 -14.45 -2.24 5.53
C ASP A 138 -14.21 -2.19 4.01
N ILE A 139 -14.22 -3.35 3.36
CA ILE A 139 -14.03 -3.51 1.93
C ILE A 139 -15.38 -3.87 1.30
N THR A 140 -16.27 -2.88 1.19
CA THR A 140 -17.53 -3.02 0.46
C THR A 140 -17.36 -2.67 -1.03
N PRO A 141 -18.24 -3.16 -1.92
CA PRO A 141 -18.19 -2.85 -3.35
C PRO A 141 -18.15 -1.36 -3.66
N GLU A 142 -18.84 -0.54 -2.87
CA GLU A 142 -18.88 0.92 -3.00
C GLU A 142 -17.49 1.57 -2.97
N TRP A 143 -16.60 1.04 -2.12
CA TRP A 143 -15.24 1.54 -1.91
C TRP A 143 -14.20 0.83 -2.80
N SER A 144 -14.51 -0.38 -3.28
CA SER A 144 -13.61 -1.19 -4.11
C SER A 144 -13.07 -0.46 -5.36
N LYS A 145 -13.85 0.47 -5.93
CA LYS A 145 -13.46 1.31 -7.08
C LYS A 145 -12.33 2.30 -6.78
N PHE A 146 -12.05 2.55 -5.50
CA PHE A 146 -10.97 3.43 -5.03
C PHE A 146 -9.74 2.65 -4.54
N CYS A 147 -9.88 1.34 -4.28
CA CYS A 147 -8.81 0.51 -3.73
C CYS A 147 -7.74 0.11 -4.76
N MET A 148 -8.07 0.09 -6.06
CA MET A 148 -7.11 -0.21 -7.12
C MET A 148 -7.31 0.69 -8.34
N GLU A 149 -6.24 1.39 -8.74
CA GLU A 149 -6.22 2.24 -9.94
C GLU A 149 -6.05 1.46 -11.24
N ILE A 150 -5.96 0.14 -11.18
CA ILE A 150 -5.91 -0.72 -12.36
C ILE A 150 -7.33 -1.20 -12.61
N ARG A 151 -8.04 -0.46 -13.45
CA ARG A 151 -9.26 -0.98 -14.07
C ARG A 151 -8.83 -1.75 -15.31
N PRO A 152 -8.91 -3.08 -15.38
CA PRO A 152 -8.76 -3.72 -16.68
C PRO A 152 -9.67 -2.99 -17.67
N GLU A 153 -9.13 -2.59 -18.82
CA GLU A 153 -9.93 -2.07 -19.91
C GLU A 153 -11.11 -3.02 -20.05
N HIS A 154 -12.31 -2.48 -19.90
CA HIS A 154 -13.49 -3.24 -20.27
C HIS A 154 -13.34 -3.44 -21.77
N THR A 155 -13.38 -4.72 -22.17
CA THR A 155 -13.68 -5.22 -23.52
C THR A 155 -14.54 -4.26 -24.33
#